data_AF-A0A9P7CR17-F1
#
_entry.id   AF-A0A9P7CR17-F1
#
_cell.length_a   1.000
_cell.length_b   1.000
_cell.length_c   1.000
_cell.angle_alpha   90.00
_cell.angle_beta   90.00
_cell.angle_gamma   90.00
#
_symmetry.space_group_name_H-M   'P 1'
#
loop_
_entity.id
_entity.type
_entity.pdbx_description
1 polymer ?
#
loop_
_entity_poly.entity_id
_entity_poly.type
_entity_poly.pdbx_seq_one_letter_code
_entity_poly.pdbx_strand_id
1 'polypeptide(L)'
;MDSLLYIDDYLDVIEALQLDLQKNFTLLKEMDGYAQESVMSTAQMAIELIDNIDSFEADVRFEKLQHLVDLLTETSKRTSEKAALAKVTFEAVERHCNRLDADLVKFEETNTTGNIHIVSLPGLTPSSKSLVSRLSSSKDAFDQEIEKRDLVAKKRRKEDVRLKPANGSSNKTKTWPRRKNTKLKSSDTDMSIDPNEPLYCYCQQVSFGEMVACDNADCEIEWFHIACVDLKTVPKGKWYCDNFIIEQVNPLESTAVYDLKVGHTTFHEFILSYPRGAYTGMRTLHRNAIVEFDAHIKRLTQSLSLIHWDHDDTTKVNSALESFKDTTRLKEKLVPLLAKGLASYYDTQEDRSSEAKVSIMISYCFKDEKPILAAHFSHLGPVLQQRVKVQVSDRSRTNPVVKDSEWVRERSDLEENKPKDVNEIILVDSQGRVYEGMASNFLAVKRVAGEPVVFCAGLEHVLLGTILRLLIDICQKEGIRIQWEFPDLNEAKAGQWEGCFVTSTSRLLLPVETIYCGPDEKIEFEQVSDTVEYLRKRVLQEIANTARQIM
;
A
#
# COMPACT_ATOMS: atom_id res chain seq x y z
N MET A 1 -5.93 -51.23 16.30
CA MET A 1 -7.14 -51.23 15.44
C MET A 1 -7.74 -49.82 15.35
N ASP A 2 -7.79 -49.05 16.44
CA ASP A 2 -8.42 -47.71 16.45
C ASP A 2 -7.78 -46.65 15.53
N SER A 3 -6.48 -46.70 15.26
CA SER A 3 -5.80 -45.74 14.37
C SER A 3 -6.12 -45.95 12.87
N LEU A 4 -6.58 -47.13 12.46
CA LEU A 4 -6.96 -47.42 11.06
C LEU A 4 -8.38 -46.94 10.76
N LEU A 5 -9.30 -47.04 11.73
CA LEU A 5 -10.67 -46.52 11.59
C LEU A 5 -10.69 -44.99 11.41
N TYR A 6 -9.78 -44.28 12.08
CA TYR A 6 -9.70 -42.82 12.03
C TYR A 6 -9.23 -42.28 10.68
N ILE A 7 -8.36 -43.02 9.98
CA ILE A 7 -7.89 -42.62 8.64
C ILE A 7 -8.97 -42.88 7.59
N ASP A 8 -9.71 -43.99 7.70
CA ASP A 8 -10.83 -44.27 6.80
C ASP A 8 -11.95 -43.23 6.97
N ASP A 9 -12.33 -42.90 8.22
CA ASP A 9 -13.29 -41.83 8.51
C ASP A 9 -12.82 -40.47 7.97
N TYR A 10 -11.51 -40.18 8.05
CA TYR A 10 -10.88 -38.95 7.53
C TYR A 10 -10.94 -38.88 6.00
N LEU A 11 -10.64 -39.99 5.32
CA LEU A 11 -10.70 -40.10 3.86
C LEU A 11 -12.15 -39.94 3.36
N ASP A 12 -13.11 -40.55 4.04
CA ASP A 12 -14.55 -40.40 3.74
C ASP A 12 -15.00 -38.93 3.85
N VAL A 13 -14.44 -38.14 4.77
CA VAL A 13 -14.71 -36.69 4.89
C VAL A 13 -14.26 -35.93 3.65
N ILE A 14 -13.04 -36.20 3.21
CA ILE A 14 -12.39 -35.46 2.13
C ILE A 14 -13.02 -35.85 0.79
N GLU A 15 -13.29 -37.13 0.58
CA GLU A 15 -13.96 -37.62 -0.62
C GLU A 15 -15.38 -37.06 -0.75
N ALA A 16 -16.14 -37.00 0.35
CA ALA A 16 -17.47 -36.38 0.36
C ALA A 16 -17.43 -34.89 -0.01
N LEU A 17 -16.48 -34.13 0.54
CA LEU A 17 -16.32 -32.70 0.22
C LEU A 17 -15.97 -32.52 -1.26
N GLN A 18 -15.05 -33.33 -1.78
CA GLN A 18 -14.63 -33.24 -3.18
C GLN A 18 -15.81 -33.46 -4.14
N LEU A 19 -16.67 -34.45 -3.85
CA LEU A 19 -17.85 -34.73 -4.66
C LEU A 19 -18.90 -33.60 -4.58
N ASP A 20 -19.11 -33.03 -3.39
CA ASP A 20 -20.06 -31.93 -3.19
C ASP A 20 -19.57 -30.63 -3.82
N LEU A 21 -18.27 -30.33 -3.72
CA LEU A 21 -17.65 -29.18 -4.38
C LEU A 21 -17.68 -29.32 -5.90
N GLN A 22 -17.37 -30.51 -6.44
CA GLN A 22 -17.45 -30.74 -7.89
C GLN A 22 -18.86 -30.48 -8.42
N LYS A 23 -19.90 -30.97 -7.73
CA LYS A 23 -21.30 -30.70 -8.11
C LYS A 23 -21.63 -29.21 -8.01
N ASN A 24 -21.30 -28.58 -6.90
CA ASN A 24 -21.60 -27.17 -6.64
C ASN A 24 -20.89 -26.23 -7.63
N PHE A 25 -19.61 -26.45 -7.91
CA PHE A 25 -18.85 -25.65 -8.87
C PHE A 25 -19.30 -25.87 -10.31
N THR A 26 -19.71 -27.10 -10.67
CA THR A 26 -20.30 -27.37 -11.99
C THR A 26 -21.59 -26.58 -12.17
N LEU A 27 -22.49 -26.65 -11.19
CA LEU A 27 -23.75 -25.90 -11.23
C LEU A 27 -23.52 -24.39 -11.18
N LEU A 28 -22.55 -23.91 -10.39
CA LEU A 28 -22.20 -22.49 -10.31
C LEU A 28 -21.68 -21.97 -11.64
N LYS A 29 -20.88 -22.77 -12.36
CA LYS A 29 -20.37 -22.44 -13.69
C LYS A 29 -21.48 -22.39 -14.74
N GLU A 30 -22.44 -23.30 -14.67
CA GLU A 30 -23.63 -23.26 -15.54
C GLU A 30 -24.47 -22.02 -15.27
N MET A 31 -24.78 -21.73 -14.00
CA MET A 31 -25.54 -20.53 -13.61
C MET A 31 -24.80 -19.23 -13.96
N ASP A 32 -23.47 -19.21 -13.84
CA ASP A 32 -22.65 -18.08 -14.24
C ASP A 32 -22.73 -17.80 -15.74
N GLY A 33 -22.62 -18.84 -16.56
CA GLY A 33 -22.79 -18.73 -18.01
C GLY A 33 -24.15 -18.12 -18.38
N TYR A 34 -25.23 -18.62 -17.78
CA TYR A 34 -26.58 -18.08 -18.02
C TYR A 34 -26.75 -16.64 -17.51
N ALA A 35 -26.16 -16.30 -16.36
CA ALA A 35 -26.22 -14.95 -15.82
C ALA A 35 -25.46 -13.96 -16.72
N GLN A 36 -24.28 -14.35 -17.21
CA GLN A 36 -23.47 -13.53 -18.11
C GLN A 36 -24.17 -13.28 -19.44
N GLU A 37 -24.76 -14.32 -20.04
CA GLU A 37 -25.55 -14.20 -21.28
C GLU A 37 -26.76 -13.26 -21.09
N SER A 38 -27.47 -13.39 -19.98
CA SER A 38 -28.62 -12.53 -19.63
C SER A 38 -28.20 -11.07 -19.42
N VAL A 39 -27.07 -10.82 -18.73
CA VAL A 39 -26.53 -9.47 -18.52
C VAL A 39 -26.11 -8.83 -19.85
N MET A 40 -25.40 -9.57 -20.72
CA MET A 40 -25.00 -9.08 -22.03
C MET A 40 -26.21 -8.74 -22.91
N SER A 41 -27.22 -9.61 -22.95
CA SER A 41 -28.46 -9.36 -23.69
C SER A 41 -29.20 -8.12 -23.16
N THR A 42 -29.22 -7.93 -21.84
CA THR A 42 -29.86 -6.77 -21.20
C THR A 42 -29.13 -5.48 -21.51
N ALA A 43 -27.79 -5.50 -21.43
CA ALA A 43 -26.95 -4.35 -21.76
C ALA A 43 -27.12 -3.94 -23.22
N GLN A 44 -27.11 -4.92 -24.14
CA GLN A 44 -27.29 -4.66 -25.57
C GLN A 44 -28.65 -3.99 -25.86
N MET A 45 -29.72 -4.48 -25.23
CA MET A 45 -31.06 -3.90 -25.40
C MET A 45 -31.18 -2.51 -24.77
N ALA A 46 -30.53 -2.28 -23.63
CA ALA A 46 -30.49 -0.97 -23.00
C ALA A 46 -29.77 0.06 -23.89
N ILE A 47 -28.64 -0.31 -24.48
CA ILE A 47 -27.89 0.54 -25.43
C ILE A 47 -28.74 0.84 -26.66
N GLU A 48 -29.36 -0.18 -27.28
CA GLU A 48 -30.23 0.02 -28.45
C GLU A 48 -31.38 0.99 -28.16
N LEU A 49 -31.99 0.89 -26.97
CA LEU A 49 -33.06 1.76 -26.54
C LEU A 49 -32.59 3.20 -26.32
N ILE A 50 -31.41 3.40 -25.69
CA ILE A 50 -30.85 4.73 -25.41
C ILE A 50 -30.44 5.43 -26.72
N ASP A 51 -29.74 4.72 -27.61
CA ASP A 51 -29.18 5.32 -28.83
C ASP A 51 -30.27 5.70 -29.84
N ASN A 52 -31.42 5.01 -29.83
CA ASN A 52 -32.50 5.21 -30.79
C ASN A 52 -33.77 5.80 -30.16
N ILE A 53 -33.69 6.31 -28.92
CA ILE A 53 -34.87 6.74 -28.14
C ILE A 53 -35.70 7.84 -28.83
N ASP A 54 -35.05 8.71 -29.60
CA ASP A 54 -35.70 9.81 -30.32
C ASP A 54 -36.33 9.37 -31.65
N SER A 55 -36.00 8.16 -32.12
CA SER A 55 -36.50 7.59 -33.38
C SER A 55 -37.76 6.74 -33.22
N PHE A 56 -38.12 6.38 -31.98
CA PHE A 56 -39.25 5.50 -31.67
C PHE A 56 -40.51 6.28 -31.29
N GLU A 57 -41.67 5.83 -31.77
CA GLU A 57 -42.98 6.35 -31.33
C GLU A 57 -43.24 6.04 -29.85
N ALA A 58 -44.11 6.84 -29.20
CA ALA A 58 -44.36 6.76 -27.76
C ALA A 58 -44.82 5.38 -27.28
N ASP A 59 -45.68 4.70 -28.04
CA ASP A 59 -46.19 3.37 -27.69
C ASP A 59 -45.10 2.29 -27.81
N VAL A 60 -44.24 2.39 -28.84
CA VAL A 60 -43.10 1.47 -29.07
C VAL A 60 -42.03 1.66 -27.99
N ARG A 61 -41.79 2.89 -27.53
CA ARG A 61 -40.88 3.17 -26.40
C ARG A 61 -41.36 2.53 -25.11
N PHE A 62 -42.67 2.60 -24.85
CA PHE A 62 -43.26 1.99 -23.66
C PHE A 62 -43.13 0.47 -23.71
N GLU A 63 -43.39 -0.17 -24.86
CA GLU A 63 -43.25 -1.61 -25.04
C GLU A 63 -41.79 -2.09 -24.86
N LYS A 64 -40.83 -1.40 -25.48
CA LYS A 64 -39.39 -1.73 -25.32
C LYS A 64 -38.91 -1.50 -23.90
N LEU A 65 -39.38 -0.45 -23.21
CA LEU A 65 -39.04 -0.20 -21.81
C LEU A 65 -39.62 -1.28 -20.89
N GLN A 66 -40.86 -1.70 -21.12
CA GLN A 66 -41.48 -2.79 -20.36
C GLN A 66 -40.72 -4.10 -20.54
N HIS A 67 -40.33 -4.42 -21.78
CA HIS A 67 -39.52 -5.61 -22.07
C HIS A 67 -38.13 -5.56 -21.40
N LEU A 68 -37.50 -4.38 -21.35
CA LEU A 68 -36.23 -4.19 -20.64
C LEU A 68 -36.38 -4.42 -19.13
N VAL A 69 -37.49 -3.96 -18.53
CA VAL A 69 -37.80 -4.17 -17.11
C VAL A 69 -37.98 -5.67 -16.80
N ASP A 70 -38.67 -6.40 -17.68
CA ASP A 70 -38.86 -7.85 -17.52
C ASP A 70 -37.52 -8.59 -17.60
N LEU A 71 -36.67 -8.21 -18.55
CA LEU A 71 -35.34 -8.81 -18.73
C LEU A 71 -34.38 -8.47 -17.57
N LEU A 72 -34.45 -7.25 -17.03
CA LEU A 72 -33.71 -6.86 -15.82
C LEU A 72 -34.17 -7.67 -14.60
N THR A 73 -35.47 -7.91 -14.48
CA THR A 73 -36.04 -8.71 -13.38
C THR A 73 -35.56 -10.15 -13.44
N GLU A 74 -35.56 -10.75 -14.62
CA GLU A 74 -35.06 -12.12 -14.83
C GLU A 74 -33.54 -12.20 -14.59
N THR A 75 -32.77 -11.21 -15.05
CA THR A 75 -31.33 -11.11 -14.81
C THR A 75 -31.02 -10.97 -13.32
N SER A 76 -31.78 -10.14 -12.61
CA SER A 76 -31.66 -9.99 -11.15
C SER A 76 -31.98 -11.28 -10.41
N LYS A 77 -32.96 -12.06 -10.89
CA LYS A 77 -33.30 -13.36 -10.31
C LYS A 77 -32.16 -14.36 -10.48
N ARG A 78 -31.62 -14.50 -11.70
CA ARG A 78 -30.53 -15.45 -12.00
C ARG A 78 -29.25 -15.13 -11.23
N THR A 79 -28.90 -13.86 -11.13
CA THR A 79 -27.74 -13.41 -10.34
C THR A 79 -27.94 -13.67 -8.84
N SER A 80 -29.17 -13.52 -8.33
CA SER A 80 -29.50 -13.86 -6.94
C SER A 80 -29.43 -15.37 -6.66
N GLU A 81 -29.91 -16.21 -7.58
CA GLU A 81 -29.81 -17.67 -7.49
C GLU A 81 -28.35 -18.15 -7.50
N LYS A 82 -27.51 -17.56 -8.38
CA LYS A 82 -26.06 -17.80 -8.39
C LYS A 82 -25.42 -17.43 -7.04
N ALA A 83 -25.76 -16.27 -6.48
CA ALA A 83 -25.23 -15.83 -5.18
C ALA A 83 -25.66 -16.78 -4.04
N ALA A 84 -26.89 -17.26 -4.07
CA ALA A 84 -27.38 -18.23 -3.09
C ALA A 84 -26.62 -19.56 -3.17
N LEU A 85 -26.35 -20.06 -4.37
CA LEU A 85 -25.57 -21.28 -4.56
C LEU A 85 -24.11 -21.10 -4.10
N ALA A 86 -23.49 -19.96 -4.41
CA ALA A 86 -22.15 -19.64 -3.94
C ALA A 86 -22.08 -19.62 -2.40
N LYS A 87 -23.09 -19.03 -1.75
CA LYS A 87 -23.21 -19.04 -0.29
C LYS A 87 -23.33 -20.46 0.28
N VAL A 88 -24.19 -21.30 -0.28
CA VAL A 88 -24.34 -22.70 0.17
C VAL A 88 -23.03 -23.48 -0.01
N THR A 89 -22.31 -23.21 -1.10
CA THR A 89 -21.00 -23.83 -1.38
C THR A 89 -19.97 -23.41 -0.33
N PHE A 90 -19.92 -22.11 0.00
CA PHE A 90 -19.06 -21.58 1.04
C PHE A 90 -19.38 -22.17 2.42
N GLU A 91 -20.66 -22.22 2.82
CA GLU A 91 -21.11 -22.83 4.08
C GLU A 91 -20.78 -24.33 4.14
N ALA A 92 -20.72 -25.03 2.99
CA ALA A 92 -20.25 -26.41 2.95
C ALA A 92 -18.75 -26.52 3.25
N VAL A 93 -17.91 -25.67 2.64
CA VAL A 93 -16.47 -25.63 2.91
C VAL A 93 -16.21 -25.28 4.38
N GLU A 94 -16.87 -24.25 4.90
CA GLU A 94 -16.69 -23.79 6.28
C GLU A 94 -17.03 -24.90 7.28
N ARG A 95 -18.12 -25.65 7.06
CA ARG A 95 -18.47 -26.81 7.88
C ARG A 95 -17.40 -27.89 7.84
N HIS A 96 -16.78 -28.14 6.69
CA HIS A 96 -15.70 -29.12 6.58
C HIS A 96 -14.41 -28.64 7.26
N CYS A 97 -14.01 -27.38 7.10
CA CYS A 97 -12.88 -26.80 7.82
C CYS A 97 -13.07 -26.91 9.33
N ASN A 98 -14.25 -26.54 9.83
CA ASN A 98 -14.57 -26.65 11.26
C ASN A 98 -14.54 -28.10 11.78
N ARG A 99 -14.91 -29.07 10.93
CA ARG A 99 -14.84 -30.50 11.29
C ARG A 99 -13.39 -31.00 11.34
N LEU A 100 -12.59 -30.66 10.34
CA LEU A 100 -11.16 -31.00 10.29
C LEU A 100 -10.42 -30.40 11.49
N ASP A 101 -10.71 -29.14 11.83
CA ASP A 101 -10.19 -28.49 13.03
C ASP A 101 -10.56 -29.24 14.31
N ALA A 102 -11.81 -29.67 14.45
CA ALA A 102 -12.28 -30.41 15.61
C ALA A 102 -11.64 -31.81 15.73
N ASP A 103 -11.43 -32.48 14.61
CA ASP A 103 -10.82 -33.80 14.57
C ASP A 103 -9.31 -33.72 14.83
N LEU A 104 -8.62 -32.68 14.32
CA LEU A 104 -7.22 -32.38 14.61
C LEU A 104 -6.99 -32.14 16.12
N VAL A 105 -7.86 -31.37 16.77
CA VAL A 105 -7.80 -31.14 18.23
C VAL A 105 -7.94 -32.47 18.99
N LYS A 106 -8.90 -33.33 18.63
CA LYS A 106 -9.06 -34.65 19.27
C LYS A 106 -7.86 -35.58 19.02
N PHE A 107 -7.25 -35.50 17.85
CA PHE A 107 -6.05 -36.29 17.53
C PHE A 107 -4.86 -35.89 18.41
N GLU A 108 -4.67 -34.59 18.64
CA GLU A 108 -3.65 -34.10 19.57
C GLU A 108 -3.94 -34.53 21.02
N GLU A 109 -5.20 -34.48 21.46
CA GLU A 109 -5.60 -34.92 22.79
C GLU A 109 -5.33 -36.42 23.03
N THR A 110 -5.42 -37.24 21.98
CA THR A 110 -5.25 -38.71 22.06
C THR A 110 -3.79 -39.16 21.87
N ASN A 111 -2.97 -38.42 21.12
CA ASN A 111 -1.54 -38.69 20.93
C ASN A 111 -0.67 -37.79 21.80
N THR A 112 -0.59 -38.08 23.10
CA THR A 112 0.25 -37.34 24.06
C THR A 112 1.75 -37.67 23.92
N THR A 113 2.34 -37.35 22.76
CA THR A 113 3.79 -37.50 22.53
C THR A 113 4.37 -36.24 21.88
N GLY A 114 4.46 -35.16 22.65
CA GLY A 114 5.19 -33.94 22.26
C GLY A 114 4.63 -32.69 22.93
N ASN A 115 5.49 -31.91 23.59
CA ASN A 115 5.16 -30.65 24.28
C ASN A 115 4.74 -29.49 23.32
N ILE A 116 4.36 -29.78 22.08
CA ILE A 116 4.00 -28.76 21.07
C ILE A 116 2.67 -29.16 20.44
N HIS A 117 1.63 -28.36 20.70
CA HIS A 117 0.35 -28.43 20.00
C HIS A 117 0.49 -27.83 18.61
N ILE A 118 0.27 -28.59 17.55
CA ILE A 118 0.43 -28.14 16.16
C ILE A 118 -0.56 -27.02 15.87
N VAL A 119 -1.78 -27.08 16.43
CA VAL A 119 -2.78 -25.99 16.35
C VAL A 119 -2.39 -24.69 17.07
N SER A 120 -1.26 -24.66 17.77
CA SER A 120 -0.71 -23.44 18.39
C SER A 120 0.40 -22.76 17.57
N LEU A 121 0.78 -23.35 16.43
CA LEU A 121 1.73 -22.76 15.48
C LEU A 121 1.04 -21.67 14.62
N PRO A 122 1.75 -20.57 14.29
CA PRO A 122 1.23 -19.54 13.40
C PRO A 122 0.80 -20.12 12.05
N GLY A 123 -0.43 -19.83 11.61
CA GLY A 123 -0.98 -20.32 10.33
C GLY A 123 -1.68 -21.68 10.39
N LEU A 124 -1.66 -22.37 11.54
CA LEU A 124 -2.35 -23.65 11.75
C LEU A 124 -3.39 -23.59 12.87
N THR A 125 -3.73 -22.39 13.33
CA THR A 125 -4.76 -22.18 14.36
C THR A 125 -6.15 -22.49 13.80
N PRO A 126 -7.06 -23.14 14.56
CA PRO A 126 -8.40 -23.44 14.09
C PRO A 126 -9.14 -22.17 13.67
N SER A 127 -9.85 -22.23 12.56
CA SER A 127 -10.65 -21.11 12.07
C SER A 127 -11.92 -20.90 12.91
N SER A 128 -12.37 -21.93 13.61
CA SER A 128 -13.58 -21.85 14.44
C SER A 128 -13.35 -21.11 15.78
N LYS A 129 -14.10 -20.03 16.01
CA LYS A 129 -14.05 -19.23 17.25
C LYS A 129 -14.34 -20.05 18.52
N SER A 130 -15.14 -21.12 18.40
CA SER A 130 -15.50 -21.97 19.55
C SER A 130 -14.38 -22.92 19.98
N LEU A 131 -13.53 -23.37 19.05
CA LEU A 131 -12.38 -24.22 19.35
C LEU A 131 -11.19 -23.39 19.85
N VAL A 132 -10.99 -22.18 19.31
CA VAL A 132 -9.98 -21.22 19.79
C VAL A 132 -10.17 -20.87 21.27
N SER A 133 -11.43 -20.69 21.72
CA SER A 133 -11.70 -20.40 23.13
C SER A 133 -11.34 -21.58 24.06
N ARG A 134 -11.59 -22.84 23.66
CA ARG A 134 -11.22 -24.02 24.46
C ARG A 134 -9.70 -24.22 24.59
N LEU A 135 -8.95 -23.93 23.52
CA LEU A 135 -7.49 -23.98 23.52
C LEU A 135 -6.88 -22.92 24.45
N SER A 136 -7.45 -21.72 24.49
CA SER A 136 -7.02 -20.66 25.43
C SER A 136 -7.24 -21.04 26.89
N SER A 137 -8.37 -21.70 27.21
CA SER A 137 -8.66 -22.16 28.59
C SER A 137 -7.73 -23.29 29.06
N SER A 138 -7.19 -24.10 28.15
CA SER A 138 -6.23 -25.17 28.49
C SER A 138 -4.82 -24.65 28.72
N LYS A 139 -4.42 -23.56 28.05
CA LYS A 139 -3.16 -22.83 28.32
C LYS A 139 -3.13 -22.25 29.74
N ASP A 140 -4.24 -21.63 30.18
CA ASP A 140 -4.36 -21.06 31.53
C ASP A 140 -4.26 -22.12 32.65
N ALA A 141 -4.66 -23.36 32.38
CA ALA A 141 -4.56 -24.46 33.34
C ALA A 141 -3.12 -25.00 33.49
N PHE A 142 -2.33 -24.97 32.42
CA PHE A 142 -0.94 -25.41 32.39
C PHE A 142 0.00 -24.40 33.08
N ASP A 143 -0.20 -23.11 32.84
CA ASP A 143 0.57 -22.04 33.50
C ASP A 143 0.33 -22.02 35.02
N GLN A 144 -0.88 -22.33 35.48
CA GLN A 144 -1.20 -22.48 36.90
C GLN A 144 -0.52 -23.70 37.58
N GLU A 145 -0.15 -24.73 36.83
CA GLU A 145 0.57 -25.90 37.37
C GLU A 145 2.08 -25.63 37.50
N ILE A 146 2.65 -24.82 36.60
CA ILE A 146 4.05 -24.38 36.65
C ILE A 146 4.26 -23.42 37.83
N GLU A 147 3.35 -22.45 38.04
CA GLU A 147 3.43 -21.55 39.21
C GLU A 147 3.32 -22.29 40.55
N LYS A 148 2.50 -23.35 40.63
CA LYS A 148 2.37 -24.16 41.84
C LYS A 148 3.65 -24.95 42.16
N ARG A 149 4.43 -25.36 41.17
CA ARG A 149 5.73 -26.04 41.37
C ARG A 149 6.80 -25.08 41.87
N ASP A 150 6.83 -23.84 41.38
CA ASP A 150 7.79 -22.82 41.83
C ASP A 150 7.49 -22.27 43.24
N LEU A 151 6.22 -22.25 43.64
CA LEU A 151 5.80 -21.81 44.98
C LEU A 151 6.13 -22.85 46.07
N VAL A 152 6.24 -24.14 45.73
CA VAL A 152 6.62 -25.22 46.67
C VAL A 152 8.12 -25.18 46.99
N ALA A 153 8.98 -24.75 46.06
CA ALA A 153 10.42 -24.61 46.28
C ALA A 153 10.79 -23.45 47.22
N LYS A 154 9.96 -22.39 47.28
CA LYS A 154 10.19 -21.21 48.13
C LYS A 154 9.63 -21.32 49.56
N LYS A 155 8.84 -22.35 49.88
CA LYS A 155 8.15 -22.49 51.19
C LYS A 155 8.89 -23.35 52.23
N ARG A 156 10.17 -23.68 52.01
CA ARG A 156 11.03 -24.41 52.97
C ARG A 156 11.90 -23.52 53.87
N ARG A 157 11.68 -22.20 53.87
CA ARG A 157 12.27 -21.27 54.85
C ARG A 157 11.18 -20.39 55.47
N LYS A 158 11.11 -20.43 56.81
CA LYS A 158 10.21 -19.71 57.75
C LYS A 158 8.84 -20.35 58.00
N GLU A 159 8.82 -21.21 59.02
CA GLU A 159 7.73 -21.32 59.98
C GLU A 159 8.00 -20.29 61.10
N ASP A 160 7.06 -19.40 61.39
CA ASP A 160 6.41 -19.31 62.72
C ASP A 160 5.44 -18.10 62.85
N VAL A 161 4.39 -18.32 63.66
CA VAL A 161 3.39 -17.36 64.22
C VAL A 161 2.09 -17.07 63.42
N ARG A 162 1.14 -18.00 63.56
CA ARG A 162 -0.30 -17.89 63.94
C ARG A 162 -1.04 -16.52 63.89
N LEU A 163 -2.18 -16.44 63.17
CA LEU A 163 -3.58 -16.33 63.65
C LEU A 163 -4.57 -15.84 62.54
N LYS A 164 -5.74 -16.50 62.44
CA LYS A 164 -6.98 -16.19 61.67
C LYS A 164 -7.92 -15.28 62.53
N PRO A 165 -9.09 -14.70 62.09
CA PRO A 165 -10.05 -15.28 61.12
C PRO A 165 -10.99 -14.35 60.26
N ALA A 166 -11.56 -14.98 59.21
CA ALA A 166 -12.97 -15.02 58.75
C ALA A 166 -13.82 -13.79 58.28
N ASN A 167 -14.51 -14.04 57.15
CA ASN A 167 -15.97 -13.95 56.87
C ASN A 167 -16.59 -12.78 56.05
N GLY A 168 -17.49 -13.19 55.13
CA GLY A 168 -18.74 -12.49 54.73
C GLY A 168 -18.66 -11.67 53.42
N SER A 169 -19.22 -12.08 52.27
CA SER A 169 -20.64 -12.19 51.86
C SER A 169 -21.27 -10.90 51.29
N SER A 170 -21.80 -11.03 50.05
CA SER A 170 -22.91 -10.27 49.43
C SER A 170 -22.65 -8.78 49.12
N ASN A 171 -23.26 -8.12 48.12
CA ASN A 171 -24.60 -8.28 47.56
C ASN A 171 -24.75 -7.54 46.21
N LYS A 172 -25.73 -8.00 45.44
CA LYS A 172 -26.29 -7.39 44.22
C LYS A 172 -26.92 -6.01 44.50
N THR A 173 -27.08 -5.13 43.49
CA THR A 173 -28.39 -4.82 42.86
C THR A 173 -28.46 -3.55 41.98
N LYS A 174 -29.17 -3.73 40.84
CA LYS A 174 -30.16 -2.82 40.18
C LYS A 174 -29.58 -1.56 39.46
N THR A 175 -30.01 -1.15 38.26
CA THR A 175 -31.38 -0.96 37.72
C THR A 175 -31.43 -0.99 36.18
N TRP A 176 -32.66 -0.96 35.66
CA TRP A 176 -33.15 -1.22 34.30
C TRP A 176 -33.72 0.10 33.69
N PRO A 177 -34.42 0.13 32.53
CA PRO A 177 -33.93 0.40 31.18
C PRO A 177 -34.54 1.69 30.53
N ARG A 178 -34.05 2.13 29.35
CA ARG A 178 -34.86 3.00 28.46
C ARG A 178 -34.49 2.93 26.96
N ARG A 179 -35.49 2.47 26.19
CA ARG A 179 -35.93 2.81 24.82
C ARG A 179 -34.90 2.84 23.67
N LYS A 180 -34.95 1.80 22.81
CA LYS A 180 -34.48 1.84 21.42
C LYS A 180 -35.62 2.27 20.51
N ASN A 181 -35.34 3.25 19.65
CA ASN A 181 -36.21 3.72 18.59
C ASN A 181 -35.94 2.88 17.33
N THR A 182 -37.02 2.44 16.69
CA THR A 182 -37.07 1.57 15.52
C THR A 182 -36.62 2.32 14.26
N LYS A 183 -35.67 1.77 13.49
CA LYS A 183 -35.50 2.07 12.06
C LYS A 183 -35.12 0.80 11.30
N LEU A 184 -35.59 0.80 10.05
CA LEU A 184 -35.79 -0.29 9.11
C LEU A 184 -34.58 -1.21 8.90
N LYS A 185 -34.85 -2.51 8.78
CA LYS A 185 -33.89 -3.53 8.31
C LYS A 185 -33.92 -3.60 6.79
N SER A 186 -32.84 -3.21 6.13
CA SER A 186 -32.45 -3.75 4.83
C SER A 186 -31.66 -5.04 5.08
N SER A 187 -32.04 -6.11 4.39
CA SER A 187 -31.36 -7.40 4.42
C SER A 187 -30.05 -7.28 3.64
N ASP A 188 -28.96 -7.12 4.37
CA ASP A 188 -27.61 -7.24 3.82
C ASP A 188 -27.11 -8.66 4.12
N THR A 189 -26.87 -9.42 3.05
CA THR A 189 -26.15 -10.70 3.13
C THR A 189 -24.69 -10.40 3.36
N ASP A 190 -24.33 -10.30 4.65
CA ASP A 190 -22.97 -10.27 5.17
C ASP A 190 -22.27 -11.61 4.88
N MET A 191 -21.74 -11.74 3.65
CA MET A 191 -20.59 -12.59 3.38
C MET A 191 -19.37 -11.71 3.66
N SER A 192 -18.84 -11.83 4.87
CA SER A 192 -17.66 -11.07 5.28
C SER A 192 -16.49 -11.48 4.39
N ILE A 193 -16.21 -10.69 3.35
CA ILE A 193 -14.90 -10.64 2.70
C ILE A 193 -13.89 -10.51 3.85
N ASP A 194 -12.91 -11.41 3.93
CA ASP A 194 -11.88 -11.29 4.95
C ASP A 194 -11.26 -9.90 4.81
N PRO A 195 -11.44 -9.00 5.80
CA PRO A 195 -10.91 -7.64 5.71
C PRO A 195 -9.38 -7.58 5.61
N ASN A 196 -8.70 -8.72 5.78
CA ASN A 196 -7.26 -8.86 5.69
C ASN A 196 -6.74 -9.39 4.35
N GLU A 197 -7.59 -9.70 3.35
CA GLU A 197 -7.10 -10.16 2.04
C GLU A 197 -6.55 -8.97 1.22
N PRO A 198 -5.26 -8.99 0.80
CA PRO A 198 -4.67 -7.87 0.09
C PRO A 198 -5.31 -7.67 -1.30
N LEU A 199 -5.47 -6.40 -1.69
CA LEU A 199 -5.95 -6.03 -3.03
C LEU A 199 -4.76 -5.89 -3.97
N TYR A 200 -4.90 -6.45 -5.18
CA TYR A 200 -3.87 -6.48 -6.20
C TYR A 200 -4.39 -5.88 -7.52
N CYS A 201 -3.46 -5.72 -8.47
CA CYS A 201 -3.69 -5.14 -9.79
C CYS A 201 -4.22 -3.70 -9.74
N TYR A 202 -4.28 -3.03 -10.90
CA TYR A 202 -4.90 -1.71 -10.99
C TYR A 202 -6.43 -1.78 -10.71
N CYS A 203 -7.05 -2.95 -10.85
CA CYS A 203 -8.48 -3.14 -10.60
C CYS A 203 -8.83 -3.19 -9.09
N GLN A 204 -7.83 -3.23 -8.20
CA GLN A 204 -7.99 -3.26 -6.75
C GLN A 204 -8.92 -4.38 -6.28
N GLN A 205 -8.77 -5.56 -6.87
CA GLN A 205 -9.50 -6.76 -6.50
C GLN A 205 -8.56 -7.77 -5.83
N VAL A 206 -9.12 -8.69 -5.06
CA VAL A 206 -8.36 -9.82 -4.48
C VAL A 206 -7.70 -10.66 -5.57
N SER A 207 -6.78 -11.55 -5.20
CA SER A 207 -6.17 -12.45 -6.18
C SER A 207 -7.23 -13.37 -6.79
N PHE A 208 -7.39 -13.36 -8.12
CA PHE A 208 -8.26 -14.28 -8.83
C PHE A 208 -7.69 -14.65 -10.20
N GLY A 209 -7.90 -15.89 -10.63
CA GLY A 209 -7.35 -16.38 -11.91
C GLY A 209 -5.81 -16.41 -11.95
N GLU A 210 -5.24 -16.38 -13.16
CA GLU A 210 -3.79 -16.29 -13.34
C GLU A 210 -3.31 -14.85 -13.17
N MET A 211 -2.20 -14.68 -12.44
CA MET A 211 -1.59 -13.39 -12.17
C MET A 211 -0.13 -13.38 -12.60
N VAL A 212 0.36 -12.21 -13.00
CA VAL A 212 1.76 -11.95 -13.31
C VAL A 212 2.32 -10.99 -12.26
N ALA A 213 3.47 -11.33 -11.70
CA ALA A 213 4.21 -10.41 -10.85
C ALA A 213 4.99 -9.44 -11.73
N CYS A 214 4.91 -8.15 -11.43
CA CYS A 214 5.83 -7.17 -11.96
C CYS A 214 7.20 -7.40 -11.32
N ASP A 215 8.21 -7.71 -12.12
CA ASP A 215 9.59 -7.94 -11.66
C ASP A 215 10.29 -6.65 -11.17
N ASN A 216 9.57 -5.53 -11.14
CA ASN A 216 10.05 -4.28 -10.58
C ASN A 216 9.91 -4.30 -9.04
N ALA A 217 11.02 -4.28 -8.33
CA ALA A 217 11.06 -4.22 -6.87
C ALA A 217 10.42 -2.95 -6.27
N ASP A 218 10.27 -1.89 -7.07
CA ASP A 218 9.59 -0.65 -6.68
C ASP A 218 8.11 -0.60 -7.10
N CYS A 219 7.56 -1.69 -7.63
CA CYS A 219 6.15 -1.74 -8.02
C CYS A 219 5.27 -1.86 -6.78
N GLU A 220 4.52 -0.81 -6.45
CA GLU A 220 3.63 -0.78 -5.27
C GLU A 220 2.49 -1.82 -5.32
N ILE A 221 2.13 -2.29 -6.53
CA ILE A 221 1.04 -3.25 -6.75
C ILE A 221 1.55 -4.69 -6.74
N GLU A 222 2.80 -4.92 -7.17
CA GLU A 222 3.52 -6.20 -7.29
C GLU A 222 2.87 -7.25 -8.20
N TRP A 223 1.56 -7.46 -8.12
CA TRP A 223 0.81 -8.52 -8.81
C TRP A 223 -0.34 -7.96 -9.63
N PHE A 224 -0.45 -8.43 -10.86
CA PHE A 224 -1.46 -7.99 -11.82
C PHE A 224 -2.21 -9.21 -12.37
N HIS A 225 -3.53 -9.11 -12.50
CA HIS A 225 -4.29 -10.17 -13.16
C HIS A 225 -3.91 -10.21 -14.65
N ILE A 226 -3.69 -11.40 -15.20
CA ILE A 226 -3.30 -11.56 -16.60
C ILE A 226 -4.30 -10.94 -17.56
N ALA A 227 -5.60 -11.10 -17.28
CA ALA A 227 -6.68 -10.48 -18.04
C ALA A 227 -6.69 -8.94 -17.94
N CYS A 228 -6.18 -8.39 -16.84
CA CYS A 228 -6.07 -6.96 -16.66
C CYS A 228 -4.89 -6.37 -17.46
N VAL A 229 -3.78 -7.09 -17.58
CA VAL A 229 -2.61 -6.55 -18.32
C VAL A 229 -2.55 -7.04 -19.77
N ASP A 230 -3.70 -7.44 -20.33
CA ASP A 230 -3.86 -7.95 -21.70
C ASP A 230 -2.89 -9.08 -22.08
N LEU A 231 -2.45 -9.85 -21.10
CA LEU A 231 -1.65 -11.03 -21.33
C LEU A 231 -2.58 -12.22 -21.58
N LYS A 232 -2.18 -13.11 -22.49
CA LYS A 232 -2.90 -14.37 -22.73
C LYS A 232 -2.40 -15.51 -21.83
N THR A 233 -1.14 -15.42 -21.40
CA THR A 233 -0.45 -16.40 -20.56
C THR A 233 0.70 -15.70 -19.84
N VAL A 234 1.17 -16.26 -18.73
CA VAL A 234 2.36 -15.75 -18.03
C VAL A 234 3.55 -15.70 -19.01
N PRO A 235 4.18 -14.52 -19.20
CA PRO A 235 5.30 -14.37 -20.12
C PRO A 235 6.53 -15.17 -19.64
N LYS A 236 7.30 -15.70 -20.58
CA LYS A 236 8.56 -16.40 -20.26
C LYS A 236 9.68 -15.37 -20.12
N GLY A 237 10.08 -15.08 -18.87
CA GLY A 237 11.13 -14.12 -18.55
C GLY A 237 10.61 -13.05 -17.59
N LYS A 238 11.36 -11.94 -17.47
CA LYS A 238 10.95 -10.80 -16.64
C LYS A 238 9.82 -10.01 -17.31
N TRP A 239 8.85 -9.54 -16.53
CA TRP A 239 7.73 -8.73 -16.99
C TRP A 239 7.52 -7.49 -16.13
N TYR A 240 7.17 -6.36 -16.75
CA TYR A 240 6.91 -5.10 -16.05
C TYR A 240 5.65 -4.41 -16.59
N CYS A 241 4.92 -3.67 -15.76
CA CYS A 241 3.72 -2.93 -16.16
C CYS A 241 4.01 -1.79 -17.17
N ASP A 242 3.01 -1.41 -17.98
CA ASP A 242 3.16 -0.43 -19.07
C ASP A 242 3.59 0.96 -18.56
N ASN A 243 4.66 1.49 -19.17
CA ASN A 243 5.21 2.82 -18.88
C ASN A 243 5.45 3.61 -20.17
N PHE A 244 5.55 4.94 -20.05
CA PHE A 244 5.68 5.85 -21.18
C PHE A 244 6.87 6.80 -20.99
N ILE A 245 7.72 6.96 -22.01
CA ILE A 245 8.85 7.90 -22.00
C ILE A 245 8.69 8.91 -23.12
N ILE A 246 8.88 10.19 -22.79
CA ILE A 246 8.98 11.27 -23.77
C ILE A 246 10.31 11.99 -23.60
N GLU A 247 11.01 12.24 -24.70
CA GLU A 247 12.28 12.96 -24.71
C GLU A 247 12.19 14.14 -25.69
N GLN A 248 12.66 15.31 -25.29
CA GLN A 248 12.81 16.44 -26.20
C GLN A 248 14.11 16.27 -26.99
N VAL A 249 14.01 16.01 -28.30
CA VAL A 249 15.19 15.72 -29.15
C VAL A 249 16.00 16.97 -29.48
N ASN A 250 15.36 18.14 -29.45
CA ASN A 250 15.96 19.46 -29.72
C ASN A 250 15.80 20.43 -28.52
N PRO A 251 16.44 20.15 -27.37
CA PRO A 251 16.22 20.86 -26.11
C PRO A 251 16.63 22.35 -26.13
N LEU A 252 17.49 22.74 -27.08
CA LEU A 252 17.99 24.11 -27.23
C LEU A 252 17.16 24.97 -28.20
N GLU A 253 16.29 24.36 -29.00
CA GLU A 253 15.49 25.07 -30.01
C GLU A 253 14.18 25.62 -29.44
N SER A 254 13.58 26.58 -30.15
CA SER A 254 12.31 27.21 -29.75
C SER A 254 11.09 26.34 -30.07
N THR A 255 11.12 25.60 -31.17
CA THR A 255 10.04 24.67 -31.56
C THR A 255 10.36 23.27 -31.08
N ALA A 256 9.75 22.84 -29.98
CA ALA A 256 10.04 21.53 -29.39
C ALA A 256 9.56 20.36 -30.26
N VAL A 257 10.46 19.41 -30.51
CA VAL A 257 10.20 18.12 -31.13
C VAL A 257 10.41 17.05 -30.05
N TYR A 258 9.49 16.09 -30.00
CA TYR A 258 9.48 15.05 -28.98
C TYR A 258 9.55 13.68 -29.63
N ASP A 259 10.40 12.82 -29.09
CA ASP A 259 10.42 11.38 -29.34
C ASP A 259 9.63 10.67 -28.24
N LEU A 260 8.78 9.71 -28.62
CA LEU A 260 7.89 9.01 -27.71
C LEU A 260 8.20 7.51 -27.78
N LYS A 261 8.48 6.91 -26.63
CA LYS A 261 8.81 5.50 -26.49
C LYS A 261 7.84 4.86 -25.51
N VAL A 262 7.10 3.86 -25.98
CA VAL A 262 6.28 2.99 -25.14
C VAL A 262 7.15 1.79 -24.76
N GLY A 263 7.20 1.46 -23.46
CA GLY A 263 8.02 0.33 -23.03
C GLY A 263 7.97 0.05 -21.54
N HIS A 264 8.67 -1.01 -21.15
CA HIS A 264 8.65 -1.60 -19.82
C HIS A 264 9.83 -1.12 -18.95
N THR A 265 10.14 0.17 -18.98
CA THR A 265 11.30 0.74 -18.26
C THR A 265 10.89 1.18 -16.85
N THR A 266 11.60 0.71 -15.83
CA THR A 266 11.37 1.12 -14.43
C THR A 266 11.88 2.55 -14.17
N PHE A 267 11.50 3.15 -13.03
CA PHE A 267 12.08 4.44 -12.61
C PHE A 267 13.61 4.36 -12.50
N HIS A 268 14.12 3.30 -11.90
CA HIS A 268 15.56 3.12 -11.71
C HIS A 268 16.28 2.99 -13.06
N GLU A 269 15.79 2.11 -13.95
CA GLU A 269 16.32 1.96 -15.30
C GLU A 269 16.23 3.26 -16.12
N PHE A 270 15.14 4.01 -16.00
CA PHE A 270 14.98 5.31 -16.66
C PHE A 270 16.08 6.28 -16.21
N ILE A 271 16.24 6.51 -14.90
CA ILE A 271 17.26 7.43 -14.39
C ILE A 271 18.67 6.99 -14.77
N LEU A 272 18.95 5.68 -14.71
CA LEU A 272 20.27 5.13 -15.02
C LEU A 272 20.59 5.08 -16.51
N SER A 273 19.57 5.07 -17.39
CA SER A 273 19.76 5.10 -18.84
C SER A 273 20.31 6.45 -19.35
N TYR A 274 20.18 7.51 -18.55
CA TYR A 274 20.68 8.84 -18.87
C TYR A 274 22.01 9.16 -18.15
N PRO A 275 22.85 10.05 -18.72
CA PRO A 275 24.02 10.58 -18.03
C PRO A 275 23.67 11.25 -16.69
N ARG A 276 24.67 11.47 -15.83
CA ARG A 276 24.50 12.19 -14.56
C ARG A 276 23.77 13.53 -14.78
N GLY A 277 22.84 13.86 -13.90
CA GLY A 277 22.02 15.06 -13.98
C GLY A 277 21.08 15.23 -12.79
N ALA A 278 20.21 16.23 -12.88
CA ALA A 278 19.19 16.50 -11.89
C ALA A 278 17.88 15.79 -12.27
N TYR A 279 17.21 15.21 -11.28
CA TYR A 279 15.89 14.60 -11.50
C TYR A 279 14.87 15.08 -10.48
N THR A 280 13.59 14.89 -10.79
CA THR A 280 12.49 15.18 -9.86
C THR A 280 11.35 14.20 -10.11
N GLY A 281 10.81 13.62 -9.05
CA GLY A 281 9.57 12.85 -9.11
C GLY A 281 8.39 13.75 -8.72
N MET A 282 7.32 13.68 -9.49
CA MET A 282 6.07 14.41 -9.34
C MET A 282 4.90 13.40 -9.33
N ARG A 283 3.73 13.86 -8.90
CA ARG A 283 2.50 13.09 -8.98
C ARG A 283 1.40 13.91 -9.62
N THR A 284 0.52 13.26 -10.35
CA THR A 284 -0.69 13.89 -10.84
C THR A 284 -1.79 13.91 -9.79
N LEU A 285 -2.76 14.77 -10.02
CA LEU A 285 -4.06 14.81 -9.37
C LEU A 285 -5.11 15.08 -10.44
N HIS A 286 -6.19 14.31 -10.43
CA HIS A 286 -7.28 14.32 -11.40
C HIS A 286 -6.78 14.21 -12.85
N ARG A 287 -5.64 13.51 -13.06
CA ARG A 287 -4.96 13.31 -14.36
C ARG A 287 -4.42 14.58 -15.04
N ASN A 288 -4.98 15.75 -14.79
CA ASN A 288 -4.63 16.99 -15.51
C ASN A 288 -3.77 17.97 -14.72
N ALA A 289 -3.57 17.75 -13.41
CA ALA A 289 -2.83 18.65 -12.55
C ALA A 289 -1.63 17.96 -11.92
N ILE A 290 -0.58 18.73 -11.61
CA ILE A 290 0.59 18.26 -10.86
C ILE A 290 0.63 18.95 -9.51
N VAL A 291 0.71 18.15 -8.44
CA VAL A 291 0.87 18.63 -7.07
C VAL A 291 2.22 19.33 -6.94
N GLU A 292 2.26 20.51 -6.32
CA GLU A 292 3.51 21.20 -5.98
C GLU A 292 4.40 21.54 -7.20
N PHE A 293 3.79 21.77 -8.37
CA PHE A 293 4.52 21.94 -9.63
C PHE A 293 5.65 22.98 -9.55
N ASP A 294 5.37 24.19 -9.08
CA ASP A 294 6.37 25.27 -9.02
C ASP A 294 7.52 24.93 -8.03
N ALA A 295 7.27 24.13 -6.99
CA ALA A 295 8.31 23.64 -6.10
C ALA A 295 9.21 22.60 -6.78
N HIS A 296 8.64 21.73 -7.63
CA HIS A 296 9.43 20.79 -8.42
C HIS A 296 10.34 21.49 -9.45
N ILE A 297 9.87 22.58 -10.07
CA ILE A 297 10.68 23.41 -10.97
C ILE A 297 11.87 24.02 -10.23
N LYS A 298 11.61 24.67 -9.07
CA LYS A 298 12.67 25.25 -8.23
C LYS A 298 13.69 24.19 -7.79
N ARG A 299 13.25 22.98 -7.46
CA ARG A 299 14.13 21.87 -7.08
C ARG A 299 15.05 21.45 -8.21
N LEU A 300 14.54 21.36 -9.45
CA LEU A 300 15.34 21.05 -10.63
C LEU A 300 16.40 22.13 -10.89
N THR A 301 16.00 23.40 -10.92
CA THR A 301 16.93 24.51 -11.19
C THR A 301 18.02 24.62 -10.13
N GLN A 302 17.66 24.47 -8.84
CA GLN A 302 18.61 24.46 -7.74
C GLN A 302 19.56 23.28 -7.84
N SER A 303 19.04 22.08 -8.12
CA SER A 303 19.89 20.88 -8.25
C SER A 303 20.89 21.04 -9.40
N LEU A 304 20.44 21.49 -10.58
CA LEU A 304 21.31 21.75 -11.73
C LEU A 304 22.38 22.81 -11.46
N SER A 305 22.10 23.76 -10.56
CA SER A 305 23.04 24.82 -10.19
C SER A 305 24.10 24.36 -9.20
N LEU A 306 23.79 23.34 -8.40
CA LEU A 306 24.65 22.81 -7.34
C LEU A 306 25.40 21.53 -7.74
N ILE A 307 25.07 20.90 -8.87
CA ILE A 307 25.84 19.77 -9.40
C ILE A 307 27.21 20.26 -9.87
N HIS A 308 28.26 19.67 -9.30
CA HIS A 308 29.63 19.80 -9.79
C HIS A 308 29.87 18.75 -10.87
N TRP A 309 30.27 19.20 -12.06
CA TRP A 309 30.53 18.32 -13.19
C TRP A 309 32.02 17.96 -13.22
N ASP A 310 32.33 16.67 -13.12
CA ASP A 310 33.69 16.13 -13.15
C ASP A 310 34.25 16.08 -14.57
N HIS A 311 34.36 17.25 -15.21
CA HIS A 311 34.90 17.41 -16.56
C HIS A 311 35.61 18.76 -16.70
N ASP A 312 36.71 18.79 -17.44
CA ASP A 312 37.56 19.97 -17.66
C ASP A 312 36.84 21.18 -18.28
N ASP A 313 35.62 20.98 -18.78
CA ASP A 313 34.84 21.98 -19.53
C ASP A 313 33.51 22.31 -18.83
N THR A 314 33.56 22.42 -17.50
CA THR A 314 32.40 22.76 -16.65
C THR A 314 31.72 24.05 -17.14
N THR A 315 32.48 24.99 -17.71
CA THR A 315 31.96 26.25 -18.26
C THR A 315 31.03 26.02 -19.46
N LYS A 316 31.36 25.12 -20.39
CA LYS A 316 30.46 24.77 -21.50
C LYS A 316 29.18 24.12 -21.02
N VAL A 317 29.28 23.16 -20.09
CA VAL A 317 28.10 22.48 -19.51
C VAL A 317 27.18 23.49 -18.85
N ASN A 318 27.75 24.39 -18.04
CA ASN A 318 26.98 25.45 -17.38
C ASN A 318 26.30 26.39 -18.37
N SER A 319 26.99 26.79 -19.44
CA SER A 319 26.41 27.63 -20.49
C SER A 319 25.28 26.91 -21.25
N ALA A 320 25.42 25.61 -21.54
CA ALA A 320 24.41 24.83 -22.25
C ALA A 320 23.15 24.60 -21.40
N LEU A 321 23.32 24.47 -20.08
CA LEU A 321 22.24 24.27 -19.11
C LEU A 321 21.63 25.58 -18.59
N GLU A 322 22.12 26.75 -19.00
CA GLU A 322 21.70 28.05 -18.46
C GLU A 322 20.17 28.26 -18.54
N SER A 323 19.55 27.90 -19.69
CA SER A 323 18.09 28.00 -19.83
C SER A 323 17.30 27.02 -18.94
N PHE A 324 17.95 25.96 -18.46
CA PHE A 324 17.37 24.96 -17.55
C PHE A 324 17.56 25.33 -16.08
N LYS A 325 18.44 26.30 -15.77
CA LYS A 325 18.66 26.84 -14.42
C LYS A 325 17.74 28.02 -14.09
N ASP A 326 17.10 28.62 -15.10
CA ASP A 326 16.06 29.63 -14.92
C ASP A 326 14.67 28.98 -14.76
N THR A 327 13.95 29.34 -13.70
CA THR A 327 12.65 28.72 -13.38
C THR A 327 11.56 29.04 -14.41
N THR A 328 11.61 30.21 -15.04
CA THR A 328 10.59 30.63 -16.01
C THR A 328 10.81 29.90 -17.33
N ARG A 329 12.04 29.92 -17.85
CA ARG A 329 12.42 29.22 -19.08
C ARG A 329 12.28 27.70 -18.97
N LEU A 330 12.66 27.12 -17.82
CA LEU A 330 12.49 25.69 -17.60
C LEU A 330 11.01 25.30 -17.62
N LYS A 331 10.15 26.12 -17.02
CA LYS A 331 8.70 25.90 -17.02
C LYS A 331 8.09 25.97 -18.42
N GLU A 332 8.51 26.92 -19.25
CA GLU A 332 8.09 27.03 -20.65
C GLU A 332 8.46 25.77 -21.47
N LYS A 333 9.57 25.11 -21.14
CA LYS A 333 9.98 23.83 -21.76
C LYS A 333 9.23 22.62 -21.19
N LEU A 334 9.03 22.58 -19.87
CA LEU A 334 8.44 21.43 -19.19
C LEU A 334 6.94 21.30 -19.38
N VAL A 335 6.18 22.40 -19.38
CA VAL A 335 4.72 22.33 -19.49
C VAL A 335 4.27 21.63 -20.78
N PRO A 336 4.78 21.98 -21.99
CA PRO A 336 4.37 21.29 -23.21
C PRO A 336 4.81 19.83 -23.26
N LEU A 337 6.00 19.51 -22.73
CA LEU A 337 6.50 18.13 -22.63
C LEU A 337 5.59 17.28 -21.74
N LEU A 338 5.21 17.81 -20.57
CA LEU A 338 4.32 17.16 -19.62
C LEU A 338 2.92 17.00 -20.19
N ALA A 339 2.35 18.05 -20.80
CA ALA A 339 1.01 17.99 -21.39
C ALA A 339 0.94 16.90 -22.48
N LYS A 340 1.93 16.85 -23.38
CA LYS A 340 2.00 15.83 -24.43
C LYS A 340 2.21 14.43 -23.85
N GLY A 341 3.13 14.28 -22.90
CA GLY A 341 3.43 12.99 -22.27
C GLY A 341 2.26 12.43 -21.45
N LEU A 342 1.58 13.27 -20.68
CA LEU A 342 0.38 12.89 -19.92
C LEU A 342 -0.77 12.51 -20.84
N ALA A 343 -1.06 13.30 -21.89
CA ALA A 343 -2.11 12.98 -22.84
C ALA A 343 -1.87 11.61 -23.48
N SER A 344 -0.66 11.37 -23.99
CA SER A 344 -0.30 10.08 -24.60
C SER A 344 -0.30 8.92 -23.61
N TYR A 345 0.17 9.11 -22.38
CA TYR A 345 0.11 8.08 -21.33
C TYR A 345 -1.34 7.73 -20.98
N TYR A 346 -2.21 8.72 -20.85
CA TYR A 346 -3.58 8.53 -20.44
C TYR A 346 -4.51 8.03 -21.54
N ASP A 347 -4.17 8.26 -22.80
CA ASP A 347 -4.86 7.67 -23.96
C ASP A 347 -4.69 6.13 -24.01
N THR A 348 -3.62 5.60 -23.41
CA THR A 348 -3.39 4.15 -23.33
C THR A 348 -3.94 3.51 -22.05
N GLN A 349 -4.52 4.28 -21.12
CA GLN A 349 -5.06 3.75 -19.85
C GLN A 349 -6.59 3.61 -19.93
N GLU A 350 -7.10 2.41 -19.73
CA GLU A 350 -8.55 2.16 -19.66
C GLU A 350 -9.16 2.72 -18.37
N ASP A 351 -8.43 2.62 -17.24
CA ASP A 351 -8.88 3.13 -15.95
C ASP A 351 -8.74 4.66 -15.87
N ARG A 352 -9.91 5.33 -15.90
CA ARG A 352 -10.00 6.79 -15.80
C ARG A 352 -9.79 7.34 -14.40
N SER A 353 -9.71 6.50 -13.38
CA SER A 353 -9.45 6.88 -11.98
C SER A 353 -7.96 6.84 -11.61
N SER A 354 -7.12 6.24 -12.46
CA SER A 354 -5.69 6.11 -12.23
C SER A 354 -4.94 7.45 -12.29
N GLU A 355 -3.97 7.61 -11.39
CA GLU A 355 -3.03 8.72 -11.39
C GLU A 355 -1.67 8.26 -11.94
N ALA A 356 -0.84 9.22 -12.35
CA ALA A 356 0.50 8.98 -12.86
C ALA A 356 1.58 9.50 -11.91
N LYS A 357 2.64 8.72 -11.78
CA LYS A 357 3.92 9.15 -11.22
C LYS A 357 4.75 9.65 -12.39
N VAL A 358 5.20 10.90 -12.30
CA VAL A 358 5.96 11.54 -13.37
C VAL A 358 7.39 11.79 -12.91
N SER A 359 8.35 11.21 -13.61
CA SER A 359 9.78 11.36 -13.29
C SER A 359 10.45 12.17 -14.38
N ILE A 360 10.94 13.36 -14.06
CA ILE A 360 11.68 14.23 -14.99
C ILE A 360 13.17 14.05 -14.78
N MET A 361 13.91 13.96 -15.87
CA MET A 361 15.36 13.90 -15.91
C MET A 361 15.92 15.02 -16.79
N ILE A 362 16.86 15.80 -16.24
CA ILE A 362 17.64 16.80 -16.97
C ILE A 362 19.12 16.47 -16.79
N SER A 363 19.79 16.15 -17.88
CA SER A 363 21.21 15.77 -17.88
C SER A 363 21.96 16.45 -19.02
N TYR A 364 23.28 16.23 -19.08
CA TYR A 364 24.13 16.70 -20.16
C TYR A 364 24.88 15.51 -20.77
N CYS A 365 24.74 15.32 -22.10
CA CYS A 365 25.49 14.31 -22.83
C CYS A 365 26.80 14.92 -23.32
N PHE A 366 27.92 14.49 -22.72
CA PHE A 366 29.25 14.94 -23.14
C PHE A 366 29.65 14.45 -24.53
N LYS A 367 29.10 13.31 -25.00
CA LYS A 367 29.40 12.79 -26.35
C LYS A 367 28.76 13.63 -27.45
N ASP A 368 27.53 14.08 -27.22
CA ASP A 368 26.74 14.87 -28.18
C ASP A 368 26.80 16.38 -27.88
N GLU A 369 27.54 16.77 -26.85
CA GLU A 369 27.71 18.14 -26.33
C GLU A 369 26.40 18.92 -26.10
N LYS A 370 25.30 18.22 -25.75
CA LYS A 370 23.97 18.81 -25.62
C LYS A 370 23.27 18.43 -24.31
N PRO A 371 22.38 19.30 -23.79
CA PRO A 371 21.50 18.91 -22.69
C PRO A 371 20.49 17.86 -23.15
N ILE A 372 19.95 17.11 -22.21
CA ILE A 372 18.85 16.16 -22.42
C ILE A 372 17.73 16.54 -21.45
N LEU A 373 16.49 16.51 -21.96
CA LEU A 373 15.28 16.66 -21.16
C LEU A 373 14.33 15.51 -21.49
N ALA A 374 14.07 14.67 -20.50
CA ALA A 374 13.19 13.51 -20.63
C ALA A 374 12.20 13.41 -19.48
N ALA A 375 11.05 12.79 -19.73
CA ALA A 375 10.08 12.41 -18.71
C ALA A 375 9.64 10.97 -18.87
N HIS A 376 9.46 10.31 -17.73
CA HIS A 376 8.91 8.97 -17.61
C HIS A 376 7.59 9.04 -16.83
N PHE A 377 6.58 8.35 -17.34
CA PHE A 377 5.25 8.25 -16.77
C PHE A 377 4.98 6.79 -16.46
N SER A 378 4.62 6.54 -15.21
CA SER A 378 4.22 5.22 -14.73
C SER A 378 2.95 5.34 -13.90
N HIS A 379 2.28 4.22 -13.68
CA HIS A 379 1.14 4.16 -12.78
C HIS A 379 1.52 4.64 -11.37
N LEU A 380 0.67 5.47 -10.76
CA LEU A 380 0.75 5.84 -9.34
C LEU A 380 -0.33 5.07 -8.58
N GLY A 381 0.10 4.22 -7.66
CA GLY A 381 -0.81 3.47 -6.80
C GLY A 381 -1.68 4.38 -5.92
N PRO A 382 -2.76 3.83 -5.35
CA PRO A 382 -3.53 4.54 -4.33
C PRO A 382 -2.61 4.90 -3.16
N VAL A 383 -2.92 6.00 -2.48
CA VAL A 383 -2.16 6.40 -1.29
C VAL A 383 -2.32 5.31 -0.23
N LEU A 384 -1.21 4.65 0.11
CA LEU A 384 -1.15 3.62 1.13
C LEU A 384 -1.81 4.13 2.42
N GLN A 385 -2.77 3.36 2.95
CA GLN A 385 -3.44 3.65 4.22
C GLN A 385 -2.69 3.02 5.42
N GLN A 386 -1.95 1.94 5.16
CA GLN A 386 -1.18 1.22 6.16
C GLN A 386 0.03 2.00 6.68
N ARG A 387 0.52 1.56 7.86
CA ARG A 387 1.80 1.99 8.41
C ARG A 387 2.94 1.28 7.68
N VAL A 388 4.14 1.85 7.78
CA VAL A 388 5.33 1.31 7.14
C VAL A 388 6.37 0.85 8.14
N LYS A 389 7.18 -0.12 7.74
CA LYS A 389 8.38 -0.52 8.45
C LYS A 389 9.60 0.10 7.79
N VAL A 390 10.55 0.53 8.60
CA VAL A 390 11.77 1.18 8.13
C VAL A 390 13.00 0.53 8.77
N GLN A 391 14.13 0.56 8.08
CA GLN A 391 15.40 0.04 8.59
C GLN A 391 16.44 1.13 8.61
N VAL A 392 17.23 1.19 9.67
CA VAL A 392 18.35 2.13 9.80
C VAL A 392 19.58 1.56 9.10
N SER A 393 20.28 2.39 8.34
CA SER A 393 21.54 2.04 7.70
C SER A 393 22.56 3.18 7.80
N ASP A 394 23.82 2.82 8.04
CA ASP A 394 24.95 3.76 8.06
C ASP A 394 25.36 4.09 6.62
N ARG A 395 24.83 5.21 6.11
CA ARG A 395 25.15 5.73 4.79
C ARG A 395 24.90 7.23 4.76
N SER A 396 25.92 7.98 4.34
CA SER A 396 25.85 9.44 4.19
C SER A 396 25.77 9.81 2.71
N ARG A 397 25.03 10.87 2.40
CA ARG A 397 24.97 11.46 1.06
C ARG A 397 26.08 12.49 0.89
N THR A 398 26.77 12.48 -0.25
CA THR A 398 27.81 13.48 -0.58
C THR A 398 27.24 14.90 -0.59
N ASN A 399 26.04 15.08 -1.15
CA ASN A 399 25.33 16.35 -1.15
C ASN A 399 23.82 16.13 -0.91
N PRO A 400 23.34 16.22 0.34
CA PRO A 400 21.96 15.88 0.67
C PRO A 400 20.94 16.87 0.09
N VAL A 401 21.32 18.13 -0.12
CA VAL A 401 20.39 19.18 -0.61
C VAL A 401 20.13 19.12 -2.12
N VAL A 402 20.86 18.28 -2.86
CA VAL A 402 20.74 18.15 -4.33
C VAL A 402 20.03 16.86 -4.70
N LYS A 403 19.10 16.92 -5.65
CA LYS A 403 18.45 15.73 -6.21
C LYS A 403 19.20 15.22 -7.45
N ASP A 404 20.43 14.77 -7.21
CA ASP A 404 21.35 14.24 -8.22
C ASP A 404 21.05 12.76 -8.53
N SER A 405 21.00 12.41 -9.81
CA SER A 405 20.94 11.02 -10.28
C SER A 405 22.10 10.15 -9.81
N GLU A 406 23.25 10.74 -9.47
CA GLU A 406 24.38 9.99 -8.92
C GLU A 406 24.02 9.31 -7.60
N TRP A 407 23.20 9.94 -6.76
CA TRP A 407 22.71 9.31 -5.53
C TRP A 407 21.91 8.04 -5.82
N VAL A 408 21.20 7.96 -6.95
CA VAL A 408 20.47 6.76 -7.36
C VAL A 408 21.43 5.62 -7.72
N ARG A 409 22.60 5.94 -8.29
CA ARG A 409 23.68 4.96 -8.54
C ARG A 409 24.34 4.54 -7.24
N GLU A 410 24.69 5.49 -6.38
CA GLU A 410 25.41 5.25 -5.12
C GLU A 410 24.61 4.45 -4.10
N ARG A 411 23.27 4.40 -4.22
CA ARG A 411 22.38 3.71 -3.28
C ARG A 411 21.81 2.39 -3.82
N SER A 412 22.21 1.94 -5.01
CA SER A 412 21.66 0.73 -5.62
C SER A 412 21.90 -0.51 -4.76
N ASP A 413 23.05 -0.58 -4.09
CA ASP A 413 23.39 -1.64 -3.13
C ASP A 413 22.42 -1.69 -1.94
N LEU A 414 21.98 -0.53 -1.44
CA LEU A 414 21.00 -0.47 -0.37
C LEU A 414 19.60 -0.87 -0.84
N GLU A 415 19.21 -0.48 -2.06
CA GLU A 415 17.93 -0.88 -2.65
C GLU A 415 17.86 -2.40 -2.90
N GLU A 416 18.94 -3.00 -3.43
CA GLU A 416 19.03 -4.45 -3.69
C GLU A 416 19.02 -5.29 -2.41
N ASN A 417 19.63 -4.80 -1.34
CA ASN A 417 19.71 -5.50 -0.05
C ASN A 417 18.57 -5.17 0.91
N LYS A 418 17.64 -4.28 0.54
CA LYS A 418 16.50 -3.91 1.38
C LYS A 418 15.59 -5.13 1.61
N PRO A 419 15.28 -5.49 2.86
CA PRO A 419 14.33 -6.56 3.13
C PRO A 419 12.96 -6.28 2.51
N LYS A 420 12.28 -7.33 2.04
CA LYS A 420 10.99 -7.19 1.35
C LYS A 420 9.89 -6.59 2.23
N ASP A 421 9.95 -6.82 3.54
CA ASP A 421 8.99 -6.29 4.49
C ASP A 421 9.33 -4.85 4.97
N VAL A 422 10.47 -4.31 4.53
CA VAL A 422 10.92 -2.95 4.84
C VAL A 422 10.57 -2.00 3.68
N ASN A 423 9.80 -0.95 3.98
CA ASN A 423 9.33 0.00 2.98
C ASN A 423 10.33 1.12 2.68
N GLU A 424 11.23 1.45 3.60
CA GLU A 424 12.20 2.54 3.45
C GLU A 424 13.44 2.31 4.31
N ILE A 425 14.61 2.77 3.83
CA ILE A 425 15.85 2.78 4.63
C ILE A 425 16.10 4.19 5.12
N ILE A 426 16.23 4.33 6.44
CA ILE A 426 16.57 5.58 7.13
C ILE A 426 18.08 5.68 7.26
N LEU A 427 18.61 6.80 6.80
CA LEU A 427 20.03 7.08 6.73
C LEU A 427 20.53 7.70 8.02
N VAL A 428 21.73 7.25 8.40
CA VAL A 428 22.47 7.74 9.55
C VAL A 428 23.80 8.29 9.09
N ASP A 429 24.19 9.43 9.66
CA ASP A 429 25.48 10.04 9.38
C ASP A 429 26.63 9.36 10.14
N SER A 430 27.87 9.74 9.84
CA SER A 430 29.05 9.19 10.50
C SER A 430 29.11 9.40 12.03
N GLN A 431 28.22 10.23 12.59
CA GLN A 431 28.12 10.49 14.03
C GLN A 431 26.98 9.69 14.67
N GLY A 432 26.30 8.82 13.93
CA GLY A 432 25.17 8.05 14.44
C GLY A 432 23.85 8.83 14.48
N ARG A 433 23.75 9.99 13.80
CA ARG A 433 22.54 10.83 13.81
C ARG A 433 21.64 10.51 12.62
N VAL A 434 20.36 10.31 12.90
CA VAL A 434 19.33 10.08 11.87
C VAL A 434 18.93 11.38 11.20
N TYR A 435 18.86 11.41 9.87
CA TYR A 435 18.55 12.65 9.14
C TYR A 435 17.43 12.53 8.10
N GLU A 436 17.51 11.61 7.14
CA GLU A 436 16.46 11.36 6.15
C GLU A 436 16.42 9.88 5.73
N GLY A 437 15.50 9.48 4.86
CA GLY A 437 15.51 8.17 4.21
C GLY A 437 16.11 8.22 2.81
N MET A 438 16.35 7.07 2.19
CA MET A 438 16.97 7.01 0.85
C MET A 438 16.25 7.88 -0.19
N ALA A 439 14.91 7.83 -0.18
CA ALA A 439 14.03 8.54 -1.11
C ALA A 439 12.94 9.39 -0.43
N SER A 440 13.05 9.62 0.88
CA SER A 440 12.02 10.30 1.69
C SER A 440 12.64 11.15 2.79
N ASN A 441 11.93 12.17 3.28
CA ASN A 441 12.31 12.81 4.54
C ASN A 441 11.80 12.00 5.73
N PHE A 442 12.53 12.01 6.84
CA PHE A 442 12.15 11.33 8.09
C PHE A 442 11.90 12.36 9.19
N LEU A 443 10.82 12.17 9.95
CA LEU A 443 10.41 13.08 11.01
C LEU A 443 9.92 12.29 12.22
N ALA A 444 10.22 12.80 13.41
CA ALA A 444 9.75 12.25 14.68
C ALA A 444 8.83 13.25 15.39
N VAL A 445 7.89 12.76 16.19
CA VAL A 445 6.98 13.58 16.99
C VAL A 445 7.19 13.28 18.46
N LYS A 446 7.38 14.31 19.27
CA LYS A 446 7.47 14.20 20.74
C LYS A 446 6.56 15.22 21.39
N ARG A 447 6.19 14.99 22.65
CA ARG A 447 5.52 16.01 23.46
C ARG A 447 6.52 16.77 24.31
N VAL A 448 6.60 18.07 24.11
CA VAL A 448 7.43 18.98 24.91
C VAL A 448 6.49 19.90 25.69
N ALA A 449 6.53 19.81 27.02
CA ALA A 449 5.60 20.53 27.90
C ALA A 449 4.10 20.26 27.59
N GLY A 450 3.79 19.06 27.11
CA GLY A 450 2.42 18.63 26.78
C GLY A 450 1.99 18.89 25.33
N GLU A 451 2.72 19.75 24.61
CA GLU A 451 2.42 20.12 23.22
C GLU A 451 3.20 19.25 22.21
N PRO A 452 2.60 18.89 21.05
CA PRO A 452 3.30 18.14 20.02
C PRO A 452 4.35 19.01 19.32
N VAL A 453 5.56 18.47 19.20
CA VAL A 453 6.69 19.08 18.48
C VAL A 453 7.22 18.07 17.46
N VAL A 454 7.35 18.51 16.22
CA VAL A 454 7.90 17.72 15.12
C VAL A 454 9.41 17.98 15.04
N PHE A 455 10.21 16.92 15.08
CA PHE A 455 11.66 16.95 14.97
C PHE A 455 12.09 16.46 13.58
N CYS A 456 12.98 17.21 12.94
CA CYS A 456 13.58 16.86 11.65
C CYS A 456 15.00 17.41 11.61
N ALA A 457 15.93 16.71 10.96
CA ALA A 457 17.27 17.24 10.76
C ALA A 457 17.23 18.58 9.98
N GLY A 458 18.23 19.43 10.20
CA GLY A 458 18.35 20.74 9.56
C GLY A 458 18.28 20.65 8.03
N LEU A 459 17.74 21.70 7.39
CA LEU A 459 17.54 21.75 5.93
C LEU A 459 18.86 21.73 5.14
N GLU A 460 19.99 21.98 5.80
CA GLU A 460 21.33 21.81 5.28
C GLU A 460 21.80 20.35 5.21
N HIS A 461 21.13 19.46 5.95
CA HIS A 461 21.46 18.03 6.06
C HIS A 461 20.48 17.12 5.32
N VAL A 462 19.35 17.64 4.84
CA VAL A 462 18.31 16.84 4.17
C VAL A 462 17.90 17.49 2.86
N LEU A 463 17.34 16.70 1.94
CA LEU A 463 16.70 17.26 0.76
C LEU A 463 15.36 17.87 1.16
N LEU A 464 15.09 19.15 0.86
CA LEU A 464 13.76 19.72 1.05
C LEU A 464 12.76 19.09 0.05
N GLY A 465 12.08 18.01 0.48
CA GLY A 465 11.03 17.34 -0.27
C GLY A 465 9.81 18.23 -0.45
N THR A 466 9.03 18.04 -1.53
CA THR A 466 7.83 18.86 -1.77
C THR A 466 6.75 18.63 -0.72
N ILE A 467 6.61 17.41 -0.22
CA ILE A 467 5.68 17.11 0.88
C ILE A 467 6.22 17.62 2.21
N LEU A 468 7.54 17.58 2.46
CA LEU A 468 8.11 18.24 3.64
C LEU A 468 7.85 19.76 3.60
N ARG A 469 8.02 20.39 2.44
CA ARG A 469 7.69 21.81 2.24
C ARG A 469 6.22 22.10 2.57
N LEU A 470 5.31 21.29 2.05
CA LEU A 470 3.88 21.39 2.34
C LEU A 470 3.58 21.19 3.83
N LEU A 471 4.28 20.25 4.48
CA LEU A 471 4.14 19.97 5.90
C LEU A 471 4.62 21.15 6.77
N ILE A 472 5.71 21.83 6.38
CA ILE A 472 6.16 23.06 7.05
C ILE A 472 5.07 24.12 7.01
N ASP A 473 4.46 24.34 5.84
CA ASP A 473 3.37 25.30 5.67
C ASP A 473 2.15 24.93 6.53
N ILE A 474 1.79 23.63 6.59
CA ILE A 474 0.70 23.12 7.43
C ILE A 474 1.01 23.34 8.91
N CYS A 475 2.19 22.91 9.39
CA CYS A 475 2.58 23.07 10.78
C CYS A 475 2.58 24.55 11.21
N GLN A 476 3.04 25.45 10.34
CA GLN A 476 3.00 26.89 10.60
C GLN A 476 1.58 27.42 10.71
N LYS A 477 0.65 26.97 9.84
CA LYS A 477 -0.76 27.37 9.88
C LYS A 477 -1.49 26.84 11.12
N GLU A 478 -1.20 25.61 11.51
CA GLU A 478 -1.86 24.93 12.64
C GLU A 478 -1.18 25.22 14.00
N GLY A 479 -0.07 25.97 14.02
CA GLY A 479 0.67 26.30 15.24
C GLY A 479 1.47 25.13 15.83
N ILE A 480 1.75 24.09 15.04
CA ILE A 480 2.57 22.95 15.47
C ILE A 480 4.05 23.31 15.29
N ARG A 481 4.82 23.24 16.37
CA ARG A 481 6.24 23.63 16.34
C ARG A 481 7.08 22.58 15.60
N ILE A 482 7.91 23.04 14.67
CA ILE A 482 8.99 22.22 14.08
C ILE A 482 10.31 22.61 14.73
N GLN A 483 11.07 21.60 15.16
CA GLN A 483 12.42 21.72 15.70
C GLN A 483 13.41 21.08 14.73
N TRP A 484 14.34 21.92 14.23
CA TRP A 484 15.36 21.53 13.25
C TRP A 484 16.57 20.89 13.95
N GLU A 485 16.33 19.74 14.58
CA GLU A 485 17.33 18.94 15.29
C GLU A 485 17.21 17.48 14.86
N PHE A 486 18.35 16.80 14.76
CA PHE A 486 18.39 15.38 14.39
C PHE A 486 17.54 14.56 15.37
N PRO A 487 16.58 13.75 14.90
CA PRO A 487 15.88 12.79 15.75
C PRO A 487 16.86 11.81 16.40
N ASP A 488 16.79 11.66 17.73
CA ASP A 488 17.63 10.72 18.48
C ASP A 488 16.90 9.38 18.69
N LEU A 489 17.47 8.30 18.14
CA LEU A 489 16.93 6.94 18.29
C LEU A 489 16.96 6.45 19.74
N ASN A 490 17.85 6.95 20.59
CA ASN A 490 17.89 6.57 22.00
C ASN A 490 16.65 7.07 22.76
N GLU A 491 16.16 8.25 22.41
CA GLU A 491 14.90 8.78 22.95
C GLU A 491 13.69 7.97 22.46
N ALA A 492 13.73 7.52 21.19
CA ALA A 492 12.72 6.61 20.65
C ALA A 492 12.71 5.27 21.41
N LYS A 493 13.88 4.66 21.65
CA LYS A 493 14.03 3.44 22.46
C LYS A 493 13.56 3.64 23.91
N ALA A 494 13.71 4.84 24.45
CA ALA A 494 13.23 5.21 25.77
C ALA A 494 11.72 5.53 25.82
N GLY A 495 11.00 5.41 24.71
CA GLY A 495 9.56 5.65 24.64
C GLY A 495 9.15 7.13 24.68
N GLN A 496 10.06 8.05 24.36
CA GLN A 496 9.80 9.50 24.40
C GLN A 496 9.13 10.03 23.12
N TRP A 497 9.16 9.26 22.03
CA TRP A 497 8.49 9.61 20.80
C TRP A 497 7.03 9.18 20.86
N GLU A 498 6.12 10.10 20.54
CA GLU A 498 4.70 9.75 20.34
C GLU A 498 4.53 8.96 19.03
N GLY A 499 5.37 9.24 18.03
CA GLY A 499 5.39 8.53 16.76
C GLY A 499 6.43 9.11 15.81
N CYS A 500 6.57 8.50 14.64
CA CYS A 500 7.40 9.02 13.56
C CYS A 500 6.79 8.67 12.20
N PHE A 501 7.27 9.32 11.15
CA PHE A 501 6.73 9.16 9.80
C PHE A 501 7.78 9.51 8.74
N VAL A 502 7.56 8.99 7.54
CA VAL A 502 8.31 9.38 6.34
C VAL A 502 7.45 10.21 5.41
N THR A 503 8.08 11.13 4.67
CA THR A 503 7.39 11.92 3.65
C THR A 503 8.06 11.82 2.28
N SER A 504 7.27 11.61 1.22
CA SER A 504 7.75 11.58 -0.16
C SER A 504 6.67 12.01 -1.14
N THR A 505 7.04 12.47 -2.33
CA THR A 505 6.07 12.97 -3.32
C THR A 505 5.03 11.92 -3.72
N SER A 506 5.43 10.66 -3.93
CA SER A 506 4.52 9.59 -4.34
C SER A 506 3.63 9.11 -3.19
N ARG A 507 4.24 8.80 -2.04
CA ARG A 507 3.56 8.17 -0.90
C ARG A 507 2.92 9.14 0.10
N LEU A 508 3.13 10.45 -0.08
CA LEU A 508 2.75 11.50 0.87
C LEU A 508 3.38 11.26 2.25
N LEU A 509 2.60 11.37 3.32
CA LEU A 509 3.01 11.13 4.70
C LEU A 509 2.57 9.73 5.11
N LEU A 510 3.54 8.87 5.45
CA LEU A 510 3.30 7.51 5.92
C LEU A 510 3.77 7.36 7.37
N PRO A 511 2.88 7.00 8.31
CA PRO A 511 3.26 6.67 9.68
C PRO A 511 4.16 5.44 9.72
N VAL A 512 5.18 5.47 10.57
CA VAL A 512 6.08 4.33 10.78
C VAL A 512 5.57 3.49 11.94
N GLU A 513 5.49 2.18 11.73
CA GLU A 513 5.14 1.17 12.73
C GLU A 513 6.36 0.60 13.43
N THR A 514 7.40 0.27 12.65
CA THR A 514 8.61 -0.39 13.17
C THR A 514 9.84 0.27 12.59
N ILE A 515 10.83 0.55 13.44
CA ILE A 515 12.19 0.92 13.05
C ILE A 515 13.11 -0.23 13.42
N TYR A 516 13.73 -0.87 12.43
CA TYR A 516 14.80 -1.85 12.64
C TYR A 516 16.15 -1.13 12.78
N CYS A 517 16.76 -1.21 13.96
CA CYS A 517 18.06 -0.61 14.26
C CYS A 517 19.23 -1.60 14.12
N GLY A 518 18.93 -2.90 14.08
CA GLY A 518 19.88 -3.98 13.93
C GLY A 518 19.18 -5.34 13.86
N PRO A 519 19.92 -6.47 13.82
CA PRO A 519 19.35 -7.81 13.67
C PRO A 519 18.34 -8.18 14.76
N ASP A 520 18.61 -7.77 15.99
CA ASP A 520 17.79 -8.08 17.17
C ASP A 520 17.22 -6.82 17.85
N GLU A 521 17.40 -5.65 17.24
CA GLU A 521 16.99 -4.37 17.82
C GLU A 521 15.95 -3.68 16.94
N LYS A 522 14.75 -3.48 17.51
CA LYS A 522 13.64 -2.78 16.87
C LYS A 522 12.94 -1.84 17.83
N ILE A 523 12.33 -0.80 17.28
CA ILE A 523 11.47 0.15 17.98
C ILE A 523 10.08 0.01 17.36
N GLU A 524 9.08 -0.31 18.16
CA GLU A 524 7.71 -0.53 17.70
C GLU A 524 6.75 0.52 18.27
N PHE A 525 5.91 1.05 17.39
CA PHE A 525 4.85 1.99 17.72
C PHE A 525 3.52 1.26 17.62
N GLU A 526 2.99 0.78 18.75
CA GLU A 526 1.76 -0.04 18.79
C GLU A 526 0.57 0.69 18.15
N GLN A 527 0.45 2.00 18.37
CA GLN A 527 -0.63 2.84 17.87
C GLN A 527 -0.08 3.97 17.00
N VAL A 528 -0.89 4.46 16.06
CA VAL A 528 -0.57 5.68 15.32
C VAL A 528 -0.78 6.87 16.25
N SER A 529 0.22 7.74 16.36
CA SER A 529 0.09 9.04 17.04
C SER A 529 -1.06 9.87 16.45
N ASP A 530 -1.90 10.43 17.32
CA ASP A 530 -2.98 11.35 16.92
C ASP A 530 -2.44 12.53 16.13
N THR A 531 -1.26 13.03 16.52
CA THR A 531 -0.57 14.13 15.82
C THR A 531 -0.16 13.72 14.41
N VAL A 532 0.43 12.53 14.25
CA VAL A 532 0.88 12.02 12.95
C VAL A 532 -0.32 11.79 12.02
N GLU A 533 -1.40 11.19 12.52
CA GLU A 533 -2.61 10.95 11.74
C GLU A 533 -3.34 12.25 11.39
N TYR A 534 -3.32 13.24 12.28
CA TYR A 534 -3.81 14.58 12.00
C TYR A 534 -3.03 15.23 10.85
N LEU A 535 -1.69 15.27 10.95
CA LEU A 535 -0.83 15.82 9.89
C LEU A 535 -1.04 15.10 8.56
N ARG A 536 -1.19 13.78 8.57
CA ARG A 536 -1.50 12.97 7.38
C ARG A 536 -2.77 13.44 6.68
N LYS A 537 -3.86 13.62 7.44
CA LYS A 537 -5.14 14.10 6.90
C LYS A 537 -5.03 15.52 6.35
N ARG A 538 -4.27 16.40 7.01
CA ARG A 538 -4.04 17.77 6.52
C ARG A 538 -3.23 17.79 5.22
N VAL A 539 -2.19 16.95 5.11
CA VAL A 539 -1.44 16.79 3.85
C VAL A 539 -2.36 16.32 2.72
N LEU A 540 -3.19 15.31 2.96
CA LEU A 540 -4.16 14.80 1.97
C LEU A 540 -5.17 15.86 1.51
N GLN A 541 -5.56 16.79 2.39
CA GLN A 541 -6.46 17.89 2.04
C GLN A 541 -5.73 18.98 1.24
N GLU A 542 -4.49 19.30 1.61
CA GLU A 542 -3.75 20.43 1.03
C GLU A 542 -3.12 20.11 -0.35
N ILE A 543 -2.93 18.83 -0.70
CA ILE A 543 -2.44 18.45 -2.04
C ILE A 543 -3.36 18.94 -3.16
N ALA A 544 -4.68 19.00 -2.92
CA ALA A 544 -5.64 19.51 -3.90
C ALA A 544 -5.48 21.04 -4.10
N ASN A 545 -5.16 21.77 -3.04
CA ASN A 545 -4.98 23.22 -3.07
C ASN A 545 -3.67 23.66 -3.74
N THR A 546 -2.69 22.74 -3.82
CA THR A 546 -1.36 22.99 -4.36
C THR A 546 -1.15 22.36 -5.75
N ALA A 547 -2.16 21.68 -6.27
CA ALA A 547 -2.14 21.13 -7.61
C ALA A 547 -2.29 22.23 -8.66
N ARG A 548 -1.42 22.20 -9.68
CA ARG A 548 -1.46 23.12 -10.81
C ARG A 548 -1.86 22.37 -12.06
N GLN A 549 -2.87 22.86 -12.76
CA GLN A 549 -3.29 22.30 -14.05
C GLN A 549 -2.18 22.43 -15.11
N ILE A 550 -1.94 21.34 -15.83
CA ILE A 550 -0.94 21.20 -16.89
C ILE A 550 -1.60 20.92 -18.24
N MET A 551 -2.66 20.09 -18.26
CA MET A 551 -3.47 19.77 -19.44
C MET A 551 -4.78 20.55 -19.51
#